data_AF-A0A7Z8WH89-F1
#
_entry.id   AF-A0A7Z8WH89-F1
#
_cell.length_a   1.000
_cell.length_b   1.000
_cell.length_c   1.000
_cell.angle_alpha   90.00
_cell.angle_beta   90.00
_cell.angle_gamma   90.00
#
_symmetry.space_group_name_H-M   'P 1'
#
loop_
_entity.id
_entity.type
_entity.pdbx_description
1 polymer ?
#
loop_
_entity_poly.entity_id
_entity_poly.type
_entity_poly.pdbx_seq_one_letter_code
_entity_poly.pdbx_strand_id
1 'polypeptide(L)'
;MIAERIYKGMNPEKTWDLAIFKVREGLYYLTWENPKKSFKGLADSEFLSVEELEISWENSNINNLIVFKGDEKIILDELLYNMEDFPFRDVNWGDLDLSNNEIMSSTEACEEWGIDSSTLRKRIGDFPEGTIRKIATTYAVTKFGMRCVFGSKKMI
;
A
#
# COMPACT_ATOMS: atom_id res chain seq x y z
N MET A 1 -10.89 -11.02 -13.34
CA MET A 1 -9.71 -10.11 -13.45
C MET A 1 -8.91 -10.23 -12.15
N ILE A 2 -7.59 -9.98 -12.10
CA ILE A 2 -6.82 -10.16 -10.86
C ILE A 2 -6.46 -8.80 -10.24
N ALA A 3 -6.75 -8.64 -8.95
CA ALA A 3 -6.33 -7.55 -8.10
C ALA A 3 -5.02 -7.88 -7.37
N GLU A 4 -4.06 -6.98 -7.42
CA GLU A 4 -2.79 -7.03 -6.70
C GLU A 4 -2.95 -6.37 -5.33
N ARG A 5 -2.59 -7.04 -4.24
CA ARG A 5 -2.46 -6.35 -2.95
C ARG A 5 -1.23 -5.45 -2.99
N ILE A 6 -1.43 -4.17 -2.71
CA ILE A 6 -0.37 -3.15 -2.73
C ILE A 6 -0.07 -2.53 -1.36
N TYR A 7 -0.85 -2.92 -0.36
CA TYR A 7 -0.63 -2.56 1.03
C TYR A 7 -1.29 -3.57 1.97
N LYS A 8 -0.65 -3.86 3.09
CA LYS A 8 -1.21 -4.53 4.26
C LYS A 8 -0.64 -3.90 5.53
N GLY A 9 -1.49 -3.60 6.50
CA GLY A 9 -1.07 -3.00 7.76
C GLY A 9 -2.02 -3.29 8.91
N MET A 10 -1.45 -3.51 10.10
CA MET A 10 -2.23 -3.69 11.33
C MET A 10 -2.12 -2.45 12.20
N ASN A 11 -3.21 -2.04 12.84
CA ASN A 11 -3.14 -0.94 13.81
C ASN A 11 -2.20 -1.29 14.99
N PRO A 12 -1.71 -0.31 15.78
CA PRO A 12 -0.69 -0.57 16.82
C PRO A 12 -1.17 -1.55 17.89
N GLU A 13 -2.47 -1.53 18.19
CA GLU A 13 -3.13 -2.43 19.13
C GLU A 13 -3.42 -3.82 18.54
N LYS A 14 -3.10 -4.05 17.26
CA LYS A 14 -3.36 -5.28 16.49
C LYS A 14 -4.83 -5.70 16.48
N THR A 15 -5.71 -4.74 16.68
CA THR A 15 -7.16 -4.90 16.69
C THR A 15 -7.74 -4.93 15.28
N TRP A 16 -7.22 -4.17 14.30
CA TRP A 16 -7.73 -4.22 12.94
C TRP A 16 -6.60 -4.33 11.91
N ASP A 17 -6.88 -5.09 10.84
CA ASP A 17 -6.00 -5.30 9.68
C ASP A 17 -6.61 -4.57 8.47
N LEU A 18 -5.79 -3.78 7.77
CA LEU A 18 -6.15 -3.02 6.60
C LEU A 18 -5.39 -3.56 5.39
N ALA A 19 -6.08 -3.73 4.28
CA ALA A 19 -5.45 -4.03 2.99
C ALA A 19 -5.99 -3.14 1.86
N ILE A 20 -5.09 -2.79 0.94
CA ILE A 20 -5.42 -2.06 -0.29
C ILE A 20 -5.11 -2.96 -1.47
N PHE A 21 -6.09 -3.16 -2.35
CA PHE A 21 -5.95 -3.93 -3.58
C PHE A 21 -6.07 -3.02 -4.79
N LYS A 22 -5.11 -3.12 -5.71
CA LYS A 22 -5.13 -2.49 -7.02
C LYS A 22 -5.67 -3.49 -8.04
N VAL A 23 -6.81 -3.19 -8.65
CA VAL A 23 -7.34 -4.00 -9.76
C VAL A 23 -6.68 -3.62 -11.07
N ARG A 24 -6.62 -2.31 -11.31
CA ARG A 24 -5.92 -1.66 -12.41
C ARG A 24 -5.67 -0.22 -12.01
N GLU A 25 -4.89 0.49 -12.81
CA GLU A 25 -4.70 1.93 -12.63
C GLU A 25 -6.07 2.64 -12.54
N GLY A 26 -6.23 3.41 -11.46
CA GLY A 26 -7.45 4.12 -11.14
C GLY A 26 -8.64 3.30 -10.65
N LEU A 27 -8.45 2.05 -10.24
CA LEU A 27 -9.48 1.23 -9.58
C LEU A 27 -8.89 0.44 -8.40
N TYR A 28 -9.34 0.79 -7.19
CA TYR A 28 -8.81 0.23 -5.94
C TYR A 28 -9.94 -0.23 -5.02
N TYR A 29 -9.65 -1.27 -4.25
CA TYR A 29 -10.48 -1.76 -3.16
C TYR A 29 -9.73 -1.57 -1.85
N LEU A 30 -10.40 -1.00 -0.86
CA LEU A 30 -9.95 -0.88 0.52
C LEU A 30 -10.76 -1.85 1.37
N THR A 31 -10.09 -2.72 2.12
CA THR A 31 -10.73 -3.66 3.05
C THR A 31 -10.16 -3.49 4.45
N TRP A 32 -10.98 -3.54 5.50
CA TRP A 32 -10.49 -3.64 6.87
C TRP A 32 -11.27 -4.61 7.76
N GLU A 33 -10.58 -5.26 8.69
CA GLU A 33 -11.22 -6.14 9.66
C GLU A 33 -11.48 -5.44 10.99
N ASN A 34 -12.70 -5.53 11.52
CA ASN A 34 -12.92 -5.36 12.95
C ASN A 34 -12.66 -6.74 13.61
N PRO A 35 -11.92 -6.85 14.72
CA PRO A 35 -11.39 -8.13 15.21
C PRO A 35 -12.47 -9.17 15.59
N LYS A 36 -13.75 -8.79 15.56
CA LYS A 36 -14.89 -9.65 15.88
C LYS A 36 -15.47 -10.42 14.69
N LYS A 37 -15.07 -10.14 13.45
CA LYS A 37 -15.36 -10.97 12.27
C LYS A 37 -14.17 -10.93 11.31
N SER A 38 -13.31 -11.91 11.45
CA SER A 38 -12.16 -12.12 10.58
C SER A 38 -12.59 -12.56 9.18
N PHE A 39 -12.08 -11.92 8.15
CA PHE A 39 -11.94 -12.49 6.82
C PHE A 39 -10.78 -13.49 6.85
N LYS A 40 -11.10 -14.78 6.88
CA LYS A 40 -10.07 -15.82 6.77
C LYS A 40 -9.62 -15.93 5.31
N GLY A 41 -8.46 -15.37 5.00
CA GLY A 41 -7.75 -15.70 3.76
C GLY A 41 -7.03 -14.55 3.09
N LEU A 42 -6.26 -13.74 3.84
CA LEU A 42 -5.31 -12.81 3.24
C LEU A 42 -3.92 -13.03 3.86
N ALA A 43 -3.33 -14.17 3.51
CA ALA A 43 -1.94 -14.46 3.81
C ALA A 43 -1.00 -13.71 2.84
N ASP A 44 0.30 -13.81 3.05
CA ASP A 44 1.31 -12.99 2.40
C ASP A 44 1.39 -13.21 0.87
N SER A 45 1.58 -12.12 0.12
CA SER A 45 1.64 -12.04 -1.36
C SER A 45 0.43 -12.50 -2.18
N GLU A 46 -0.80 -12.24 -1.75
CA GLU A 46 -1.99 -12.69 -2.49
C GLU A 46 -2.43 -11.73 -3.62
N PHE A 47 -2.62 -12.35 -4.77
CA PHE A 47 -3.36 -11.83 -5.91
C PHE A 47 -4.78 -12.41 -5.81
N LEU A 48 -5.80 -11.56 -5.75
CA LEU A 48 -7.20 -12.00 -5.65
C LEU A 48 -7.93 -11.78 -6.95
N SER A 49 -8.95 -12.57 -7.24
CA SER A 49 -9.85 -12.25 -8.33
C SER A 49 -10.77 -11.07 -7.96
N VAL A 50 -11.12 -10.24 -8.94
CA VAL A 50 -12.10 -9.15 -8.77
C VAL A 50 -13.45 -9.73 -8.38
N GLU A 51 -13.78 -10.90 -8.92
CA GLU A 51 -14.98 -11.65 -8.62
C GLU A 51 -15.08 -11.99 -7.11
N GLU A 52 -13.97 -12.33 -6.44
CA GLU A 52 -13.94 -12.55 -4.98
C GLU A 52 -14.18 -11.27 -4.17
N LEU A 53 -13.65 -10.13 -4.63
CA LEU A 53 -13.87 -8.82 -4.01
C LEU A 53 -15.32 -8.34 -4.18
N GLU A 54 -15.91 -8.55 -5.36
CA GLU A 54 -17.30 -8.20 -5.67
C GLU A 54 -18.30 -9.10 -4.93
N ILE A 55 -18.03 -10.42 -4.86
CA ILE A 55 -18.82 -11.36 -4.04
C ILE A 55 -18.82 -10.91 -2.57
N SER A 56 -17.68 -10.45 -2.06
CA SER A 56 -17.59 -9.95 -0.68
C SER A 56 -18.46 -8.69 -0.48
N TRP A 57 -18.47 -7.78 -1.45
CA TRP A 57 -19.33 -6.59 -1.46
C TRP A 57 -20.83 -6.93 -1.51
N GLU A 58 -21.24 -7.88 -2.36
CA GLU A 58 -22.66 -8.22 -2.53
C GLU A 58 -23.22 -9.10 -1.39
N ASN A 59 -22.41 -10.00 -0.83
CA ASN A 59 -22.90 -11.01 0.11
C ASN A 59 -22.94 -10.54 1.57
N SER A 60 -22.59 -9.29 1.86
CA SER A 60 -22.66 -8.85 3.24
C SER A 60 -22.95 -7.37 3.39
N ASN A 61 -23.72 -7.06 4.43
CA ASN A 61 -23.75 -5.77 5.12
C ASN A 61 -22.33 -5.42 5.66
N ILE A 62 -21.29 -5.40 4.83
CA ILE A 62 -19.93 -5.11 5.25
C ILE A 62 -19.75 -3.59 5.23
N ASN A 63 -19.70 -2.99 6.40
CA ASN A 63 -19.29 -1.60 6.57
C ASN A 63 -17.81 -1.36 6.25
N ASN A 64 -17.08 -2.39 5.78
CA ASN A 64 -15.62 -2.43 5.80
C ASN A 64 -14.94 -2.72 4.44
N LEU A 65 -15.67 -2.55 3.35
CA LEU A 65 -15.11 -2.59 2.00
C LEU A 65 -15.49 -1.29 1.29
N ILE A 66 -14.54 -0.63 0.62
CA ILE A 66 -14.81 0.59 -0.15
C ILE A 66 -14.10 0.50 -1.50
N VAL A 67 -14.76 0.98 -2.56
CA VAL A 67 -14.21 1.04 -3.93
C VAL A 67 -13.89 2.48 -4.29
N PHE A 68 -12.66 2.72 -4.74
CA PHE A 68 -12.19 4.03 -5.20
C PHE A 68 -11.93 3.99 -6.72
N LYS A 69 -12.34 5.05 -7.41
CA LYS A 69 -12.18 5.24 -8.86
C LYS A 69 -11.67 6.64 -9.16
N GLY A 70 -10.66 6.77 -10.03
CA GLY A 70 -10.02 8.07 -10.29
C GLY A 70 -8.51 7.98 -10.50
N ASP A 71 -7.80 9.08 -10.30
CA ASP A 71 -6.33 9.11 -10.38
C ASP A 71 -5.71 8.36 -9.20
N GLU A 72 -4.74 7.47 -9.46
CA GLU A 72 -4.13 6.61 -8.42
C GLU A 72 -3.51 7.44 -7.29
N LYS A 73 -2.81 8.52 -7.62
CA LYS A 73 -2.17 9.34 -6.62
C LYS A 73 -3.21 10.02 -5.74
N ILE A 74 -4.25 10.62 -6.34
CA ILE A 74 -5.34 11.26 -5.58
C ILE A 74 -6.03 10.24 -4.68
N ILE A 75 -6.32 9.04 -5.19
CA ILE A 75 -6.95 7.97 -4.41
C ILE A 75 -6.07 7.57 -3.22
N LEU A 76 -4.78 7.32 -3.44
CA LEU A 76 -3.86 6.93 -2.37
C LEU A 76 -3.67 8.05 -1.35
N ASP A 77 -3.58 9.30 -1.80
CA ASP A 77 -3.51 10.47 -0.91
C ASP A 77 -4.78 10.59 -0.06
N GLU A 78 -5.97 10.40 -0.66
CA GLU A 78 -7.26 10.44 0.05
C GLU A 78 -7.44 9.27 1.03
N LEU A 79 -6.98 8.07 0.64
CA LEU A 79 -6.95 6.88 1.49
C LEU A 79 -6.06 7.09 2.72
N LEU A 80 -4.90 7.73 2.54
CA LEU A 80 -3.95 8.00 3.62
C LEU A 80 -4.40 9.17 4.51
N TYR A 81 -5.06 10.19 3.94
CA TYR A 81 -5.49 11.38 4.68
C TYR A 81 -6.69 11.12 5.60
N ASN A 82 -7.66 10.32 5.16
CA ASN A 82 -8.89 10.08 5.95
C ASN A 82 -8.72 9.07 7.09
N MET A 83 -7.51 8.56 7.28
CA MET A 83 -7.23 7.51 8.26
C MET A 83 -6.25 8.05 9.30
N GLU A 84 -6.75 8.87 10.23
CA GLU A 84 -5.93 9.48 11.30
C GLU A 84 -5.18 8.45 12.18
N ASP A 85 -5.68 7.21 12.22
CA ASP A 85 -5.11 6.09 12.99
C ASP A 85 -4.20 5.14 12.17
N PHE A 86 -3.70 5.57 11.01
CA PHE A 86 -2.87 4.71 10.16
C PHE A 86 -1.53 4.35 10.85
N PRO A 87 -1.20 3.05 11.01
CA PRO A 87 -0.16 2.54 11.92
C PRO A 87 1.29 2.65 11.43
N PHE A 88 1.58 3.46 10.42
CA PHE A 88 2.96 3.55 9.93
C PHE A 88 3.93 4.21 10.94
N ARG A 89 3.40 4.89 11.96
CA ARG A 89 4.20 5.50 13.05
C ARG A 89 4.93 4.47 13.91
N ASP A 90 4.43 3.23 13.99
CA ASP A 90 4.91 2.22 14.95
C ASP A 90 5.58 1.00 14.29
N VAL A 91 6.00 1.10 13.03
CA VAL A 91 6.81 0.03 12.42
C VAL A 91 8.19 0.02 13.10
N ASN A 92 8.48 -1.03 13.87
CA ASN A 92 9.81 -1.23 14.42
C ASN A 92 10.77 -1.71 13.31
N TRP A 93 11.50 -0.76 12.74
CA TRP A 93 12.39 -0.95 11.60
C TRP A 93 13.63 -1.83 11.85
N GLY A 94 13.82 -2.34 13.07
CA GLY A 94 14.87 -3.31 13.39
C GLY A 94 14.61 -4.69 12.78
N ASP A 95 13.35 -5.02 12.55
CA ASP A 95 12.89 -6.34 12.08
C ASP A 95 12.38 -6.31 10.63
N LEU A 96 12.92 -5.38 9.82
CA LEU A 96 12.48 -5.23 8.44
C LEU A 96 12.74 -6.53 7.67
N ASP A 97 11.66 -7.21 7.26
CA ASP A 97 11.76 -8.39 6.40
C ASP A 97 12.24 -7.96 5.02
N LEU A 98 13.54 -8.16 4.78
CA LEU A 98 14.21 -7.87 3.51
C LEU A 98 13.73 -8.77 2.36
N SER A 99 12.93 -9.80 2.64
CA SER A 99 12.27 -10.62 1.62
C SER A 99 10.90 -10.10 1.20
N ASN A 100 10.41 -9.03 1.83
CA ASN A 100 9.18 -8.38 1.41
C ASN A 100 9.40 -7.71 0.04
N ASN A 101 8.75 -8.28 -0.99
CA ASN A 101 8.78 -7.84 -2.38
C ASN A 101 8.32 -6.38 -2.61
N GLU A 102 7.81 -5.72 -1.58
CA GLU A 102 7.48 -4.30 -1.60
C GLU A 102 8.67 -3.40 -1.33
N ILE A 103 9.72 -3.84 -0.64
CA ILE A 103 10.90 -2.99 -0.33
C ILE A 103 11.91 -3.08 -1.47
N MET A 104 12.45 -1.91 -1.85
CA MET A 104 13.45 -1.75 -2.89
C MET A 104 14.48 -0.71 -2.46
N SER A 105 15.68 -0.81 -3.02
CA SER A 105 16.67 0.25 -2.91
C SER A 105 16.21 1.48 -3.69
N SER A 106 16.71 2.66 -3.31
CA SER A 106 16.44 3.89 -4.06
C SER A 106 16.86 3.82 -5.53
N THR A 107 17.88 3.02 -5.85
CA THR A 107 18.35 2.83 -7.23
C THR A 107 17.33 2.05 -8.04
N GLU A 108 16.91 0.89 -7.54
CA GLU A 108 15.87 0.06 -8.17
C GLU A 108 14.56 0.84 -8.33
N ALA A 109 14.19 1.61 -7.30
CA ALA A 109 13.00 2.46 -7.34
C ALA A 109 13.07 3.54 -8.43
N CYS A 110 14.22 4.21 -8.56
CA CYS A 110 14.44 5.22 -9.59
C CYS A 110 14.37 4.63 -11.00
N GLU A 111 14.97 3.45 -11.19
CA GLU A 111 14.93 2.71 -12.46
C GLU A 111 13.50 2.28 -12.80
N GLU A 112 12.79 1.65 -11.85
CA GLU A 112 11.44 1.14 -12.07
C GLU A 112 10.43 2.26 -12.33
N TRP A 113 10.56 3.42 -11.67
CA TRP A 113 9.69 4.58 -11.91
C TRP A 113 10.18 5.50 -13.05
N GLY A 114 11.37 5.28 -13.60
CA GLY A 114 11.98 6.13 -14.62
C GLY A 114 12.21 7.58 -14.14
N ILE A 115 12.63 7.74 -12.88
CA ILE A 115 12.93 9.04 -12.25
C ILE A 115 14.41 9.14 -11.86
N ASP A 116 14.94 10.36 -11.81
CA ASP A 116 16.30 10.57 -11.32
C ASP A 116 16.40 10.45 -9.79
N SER A 117 17.56 10.00 -9.29
CA SER A 117 17.87 9.97 -7.86
C SER A 117 17.78 11.34 -7.17
N SER A 118 17.93 12.43 -7.94
CA SER A 118 17.73 13.79 -7.43
C SER A 118 16.25 14.11 -7.20
N THR A 119 15.36 13.62 -8.07
CA THR A 119 13.91 13.77 -7.98
C THR A 119 13.38 13.02 -6.76
N LEU A 120 13.83 11.78 -6.55
CA LEU A 120 13.51 11.01 -5.35
C LEU A 120 13.90 11.78 -4.08
N ARG A 121 15.16 12.27 -4.01
CA ARG A 121 15.68 12.98 -2.84
C ARG A 121 14.92 14.28 -2.50
N LYS A 122 14.43 15.00 -3.51
CA LYS A 122 13.66 16.24 -3.31
C LYS A 122 12.27 15.98 -2.69
N ARG A 123 11.75 14.77 -2.85
CA ARG A 123 10.39 14.38 -2.45
C ARG A 123 10.36 13.46 -1.24
N ILE A 124 11.49 13.25 -0.55
CA ILE A 124 11.56 12.37 0.64
C ILE A 124 10.52 12.75 1.69
N GLY A 125 10.30 14.05 1.91
CA GLY A 125 9.32 14.56 2.87
C GLY A 125 7.86 14.31 2.48
N ASP A 126 7.59 13.92 1.23
CA ASP A 126 6.25 13.65 0.74
C ASP A 126 5.88 12.15 0.82
N PHE A 127 6.85 11.30 1.15
CA PHE A 127 6.56 9.90 1.37
C PHE A 127 5.73 9.73 2.63
N PRO A 128 4.71 8.86 2.60
CA PRO A 128 4.04 8.44 3.82
C PRO A 128 5.07 7.93 4.82
N GLU A 129 4.86 8.26 6.09
CA GLU A 129 5.71 7.78 7.17
C GLU A 129 5.88 6.26 7.06
N GLY A 130 7.08 5.77 7.34
CA GLY A 130 7.36 4.34 7.21
C GLY A 130 7.34 3.75 5.79
N THR A 131 7.32 4.56 4.73
CA THR A 131 7.46 4.02 3.35
C THR A 131 8.81 4.38 2.72
N ILE A 132 9.63 5.14 3.44
CA ILE A 132 11.00 5.48 3.08
C ILE A 132 11.89 5.50 4.34
N ARG A 133 13.12 4.99 4.22
CA ARG A 133 14.11 5.07 5.30
C ARG A 133 15.51 5.25 4.74
N LYS A 134 16.30 6.10 5.38
CA LYS A 134 17.73 6.21 5.09
C LYS A 134 18.49 5.03 5.70
N ILE A 135 19.20 4.27 4.88
CA ILE A 135 20.09 3.18 5.28
C ILE A 135 21.51 3.58 4.87
N ALA A 136 22.35 3.86 5.86
CA ALA A 136 23.70 4.41 5.65
C ALA A 136 23.69 5.64 4.72
N THR A 137 24.18 5.48 3.48
CA THR A 137 24.26 6.54 2.47
C THR A 137 23.15 6.49 1.43
N THR A 138 22.29 5.46 1.46
CA THR A 138 21.20 5.24 0.50
C THR A 138 19.83 5.29 1.17
N TYR A 139 18.76 5.17 0.39
CA TYR A 139 17.41 4.97 0.91
C TYR A 139 16.89 3.59 0.52
N ALA A 140 16.13 2.99 1.43
CA ALA A 140 15.17 1.93 1.09
C ALA A 140 13.78 2.56 1.04
N VAL A 141 13.00 2.18 0.03
CA VAL A 141 11.64 2.66 -0.18
C VAL A 141 10.72 1.48 -0.45
N THR A 142 9.44 1.63 -0.15
CA THR A 142 8.43 0.64 -0.55
C THR A 142 7.82 1.02 -1.89
N LYS A 143 7.39 0.03 -2.68
CA LYS A 143 6.57 0.22 -3.89
C LYS A 143 5.33 1.03 -3.58
N PHE A 144 4.71 0.79 -2.42
CA PHE A 144 3.57 1.58 -1.95
C PHE A 144 3.93 3.06 -1.80
N GLY A 145 5.04 3.39 -1.11
CA GLY A 145 5.50 4.78 -0.98
C GLY A 145 5.79 5.44 -2.32
N MET A 146 6.44 4.70 -3.23
CA MET A 146 6.70 5.16 -4.59
C MET A 146 5.40 5.46 -5.36
N ARG A 147 4.37 4.60 -5.24
CA ARG A 147 3.04 4.81 -5.83
C ARG A 147 2.36 6.05 -5.25
N CYS A 148 2.46 6.30 -3.95
CA CYS A 148 1.86 7.49 -3.33
C CYS A 148 2.51 8.78 -3.83
N VAL A 149 3.85 8.84 -3.89
CA VAL A 149 4.56 10.09 -4.21
C VAL A 149 4.59 10.39 -5.71
N PHE A 150 4.76 9.33 -6.52
CA PHE A 150 5.04 9.42 -7.95
C PHE A 150 3.96 8.80 -8.85
N GLY A 151 2.93 8.15 -8.28
CA GLY A 151 1.89 7.46 -9.04
C GLY A 151 2.38 6.11 -9.60
N SER A 152 1.67 5.59 -10.61
CA SER A 152 2.07 4.35 -11.29
C SER A 152 3.48 4.48 -11.87
N LYS A 153 4.23 3.38 -11.78
CA LYS A 153 5.50 3.25 -12.49
C LYS A 153 5.28 3.44 -13.98
N LYS A 154 6.31 3.92 -14.67
CA LYS A 154 6.24 4.09 -16.12
C LYS A 154 5.99 2.73 -16.77
N MET A 155 4.88 2.59 -17.52
CA MET A 155 4.70 1.42 -18.37
C MET A 155 5.77 1.48 -19.47
N ILE A 156 6.69 0.50 -19.47
CA ILE A 156 7.66 0.28 -20.55
C ILE A 156 6.98 -0.53 -21.64
#